data_AF-A0AAP0H745-F1
#
_entry.id   AF-A0AAP0H745-F1
#
_cell.length_a   1.000
_cell.length_b   1.000
_cell.length_c   1.000
_cell.angle_alpha   90.00
_cell.angle_beta   90.00
_cell.angle_gamma   90.00
#
_symmetry.space_group_name_H-M   'P 1'
#
loop_
_entity.id
_entity.type
_entity.pdbx_description
1 polymer ?
#
loop_
_entity_poly.entity_id
_entity_poly.type
_entity_poly.pdbx_seq_one_letter_code
_entity_poly.pdbx_strand_id
1 'polypeptide(L)'
;MAKQIKHQQSQCCYQNWVGQQRLDLDELVQALNTYPTDHDYLQLITKKTIDHFENYRTARAQLAKHDAPSFLAPSWGTTFENSFLWIGGCRPSLIIRLVYALCGSQLNTHLAEFLEGEGIADEPLVLLANQCSEPGEWSQGEVVDKAMDTHALNLYKIMVKADKLRMDTLKGMIDILTPLQAVELLVASKKLHLSLHEWSRRRDTRMGIARLLGPDKPSSSRGGNPQPSNP
;
A
#
# COMPACT_ATOMS: atom_id res chain seq x y z
N MET A 1 -4.15 -13.82 20.27
CA MET A 1 -3.57 -12.56 20.80
C MET A 1 -2.40 -12.04 19.94
N ALA A 2 -1.34 -12.83 19.69
CA ALA A 2 -0.17 -12.38 18.90
C ALA A 2 -0.48 -11.91 17.46
N LYS A 3 -1.37 -12.59 16.73
CA LYS A 3 -1.79 -12.20 15.36
C LYS A 3 -2.48 -10.83 15.32
N GLN A 4 -3.32 -10.54 16.32
CA GLN A 4 -4.03 -9.26 16.44
C GLN A 4 -3.08 -8.10 16.77
N ILE A 5 -2.07 -8.35 17.61
CA ILE A 5 -1.02 -7.37 17.91
C ILE A 5 -0.21 -7.02 16.66
N LYS A 6 0.24 -8.03 15.90
CA LYS A 6 0.97 -7.81 14.63
C LYS A 6 0.13 -7.06 13.60
N HIS A 7 -1.17 -7.37 13.53
CA HIS A 7 -2.12 -6.66 12.67
C HIS A 7 -2.23 -5.17 13.04
N GLN A 8 -2.41 -4.86 14.32
CA GLN A 8 -2.46 -3.48 14.82
C GLN A 8 -1.15 -2.72 14.58
N GLN A 9 0.01 -3.37 14.75
CA GLN A 9 1.31 -2.77 14.43
C GLN A 9 1.43 -2.42 12.95
N SER A 10 0.93 -3.28 12.06
CA SER A 10 0.92 -3.07 10.61
C SER A 10 0.04 -1.88 10.21
N GLN A 11 -1.16 -1.80 10.80
CA GLN A 11 -2.06 -0.67 10.61
C GLN A 11 -1.45 0.64 11.12
N CYS A 12 -0.87 0.64 12.32
CA CYS A 12 -0.22 1.81 12.90
C CYS A 12 0.97 2.28 12.05
N CYS A 13 1.80 1.35 11.57
CA CYS A 13 2.91 1.65 10.67
C CYS A 13 2.43 2.37 9.39
N TYR A 14 1.35 1.89 8.76
CA TYR A 14 0.77 2.53 7.59
C TYR A 14 0.14 3.90 7.90
N GLN A 15 -0.57 4.05 9.02
CA GLN A 15 -1.15 5.33 9.42
C GLN A 15 -0.08 6.39 9.69
N ASN A 16 1.00 6.01 10.39
CA ASN A 16 2.15 6.89 10.62
C ASN A 16 2.80 7.30 9.29
N TRP A 17 2.90 6.37 8.33
CA TRP A 17 3.37 6.67 7.00
C TRP A 17 2.51 7.70 6.27
N VAL A 18 1.19 7.53 6.26
CA VAL A 18 0.26 8.50 5.66
C VAL A 18 0.37 9.86 6.34
N GLY A 19 0.54 9.89 7.66
CA GLY A 19 0.83 11.11 8.42
C GLY A 19 2.14 11.78 7.98
N GLN A 20 3.22 11.00 7.87
CA GLN A 20 4.52 11.49 7.41
C GLN A 20 4.46 12.05 5.99
N GLN A 21 3.69 11.44 5.09
CA GLN A 21 3.49 11.96 3.73
C GLN A 21 2.90 13.37 3.72
N ARG A 22 2.02 13.69 4.68
CA ARG A 22 1.42 15.03 4.81
C ARG A 22 2.43 16.04 5.35
N LEU A 23 3.17 15.67 6.40
CA LEU A 23 4.22 16.52 6.96
C LEU A 23 5.28 16.88 5.91
N ASP A 24 5.76 15.87 5.17
CA ASP A 24 6.73 16.09 4.10
C ASP A 24 6.14 16.96 2.98
N LEU A 25 4.85 16.79 2.64
CA LEU A 25 4.20 17.60 1.60
C LEU A 25 4.20 19.08 1.99
N ASP A 26 3.82 19.38 3.24
CA ASP A 26 3.79 20.75 3.74
C ASP A 26 5.19 21.39 3.71
N GLU A 27 6.22 20.64 4.14
CA GLU A 27 7.62 21.09 4.13
C GLU A 27 8.15 21.32 2.70
N LEU A 28 7.86 20.41 1.76
CA LEU A 28 8.28 20.53 0.36
C LEU A 28 7.59 21.71 -0.33
N VAL A 29 6.30 21.93 -0.09
CA VAL A 29 5.57 23.10 -0.62
C VAL A 29 6.13 24.39 -0.04
N GLN A 30 6.46 24.42 1.25
CA GLN A 30 7.11 25.58 1.87
C GLN A 30 8.49 25.86 1.25
N ALA A 31 9.28 24.82 0.98
CA ALA A 31 10.58 24.93 0.34
C ALA A 31 10.47 25.55 -1.07
N LEU A 32 9.51 25.09 -1.89
CA LEU A 32 9.27 25.65 -3.22
C LEU A 32 8.86 27.13 -3.19
N ASN A 33 8.08 27.54 -2.18
CA ASN A 33 7.58 28.92 -2.10
C ASN A 33 8.62 29.89 -1.52
N THR A 34 9.41 29.44 -0.54
CA THR A 34 10.30 30.32 0.22
C THR A 34 11.74 30.31 -0.30
N TYR A 35 12.21 29.17 -0.81
CA TYR A 35 13.61 28.94 -1.17
C TYR A 35 13.78 28.28 -2.56
N PRO A 36 13.12 28.75 -3.63
CA PRO A 36 13.11 28.07 -4.93
C PRO A 36 14.48 28.02 -5.63
N THR A 37 15.40 28.93 -5.28
CA THR A 37 16.75 29.01 -5.86
C THR A 37 17.84 28.44 -4.94
N ASP A 38 17.48 28.02 -3.74
CA ASP A 38 18.42 27.42 -2.79
C ASP A 38 18.59 25.93 -3.11
N HIS A 39 19.46 25.65 -4.06
CA HIS A 39 19.69 24.29 -4.54
C HIS A 39 20.19 23.33 -3.45
N ASP A 40 20.99 23.82 -2.50
CA ASP A 40 21.52 23.01 -1.41
C ASP A 40 20.39 22.62 -0.43
N TYR A 41 19.51 23.56 -0.09
CA TYR A 41 18.34 23.28 0.73
C TYR A 41 17.36 22.33 0.03
N LEU A 42 17.12 22.52 -1.28
CA LEU A 42 16.24 21.65 -2.07
C LEU A 42 16.78 20.21 -2.16
N GLN A 43 18.11 20.03 -2.27
CA GLN A 43 18.74 18.71 -2.20
C GLN A 43 18.60 18.09 -0.81
N LEU A 44 18.80 18.87 0.25
CA LEU A 44 18.67 18.42 1.64
C LEU A 44 17.27 17.87 1.93
N ILE A 45 16.22 18.61 1.58
CA ILE A 45 14.83 18.20 1.82
C ILE A 45 14.41 17.02 0.91
N THR A 46 14.95 16.96 -0.31
CA THR A 46 14.78 15.81 -1.22
C THR A 46 15.34 14.55 -0.57
N LYS A 47 16.59 14.59 -0.09
CA LYS A 47 17.23 13.46 0.60
C LYS A 47 16.45 13.04 1.85
N LYS A 48 16.07 14.01 2.70
CA LYS A 48 15.25 13.75 3.89
C LYS A 48 13.95 13.01 3.54
N THR A 49 13.27 13.44 2.47
CA THR A 49 12.04 12.79 2.01
C THR A 49 12.30 11.36 1.56
N ILE A 50 13.39 11.12 0.81
CA ILE A 50 13.78 9.77 0.38
C ILE A 50 14.10 8.86 1.57
N ASP A 51 14.79 9.37 2.59
CA ASP A 51 15.08 8.63 3.81
C ASP A 51 13.77 8.20 4.52
N HIS A 52 12.75 9.06 4.55
CA HIS A 52 11.42 8.69 5.09
C HIS A 52 10.76 7.56 4.30
N PHE A 53 10.85 7.55 2.97
CA PHE A 53 10.36 6.45 2.14
C PHE A 53 11.11 5.13 2.44
N GLU A 54 12.45 5.18 2.58
CA GLU A 54 13.26 3.99 2.88
C GLU A 54 12.97 3.44 4.28
N ASN A 55 12.78 4.31 5.27
CA ASN A 55 12.40 3.94 6.62
C ASN A 55 11.04 3.21 6.63
N TYR A 56 10.04 3.75 5.92
CA TYR A 56 8.74 3.09 5.81
C TYR A 56 8.84 1.74 5.09
N ARG A 57 9.53 1.68 3.95
CA ARG A 57 9.77 0.43 3.21
C ARG A 57 10.40 -0.63 4.11
N THR A 58 11.42 -0.26 4.87
CA THR A 58 12.13 -1.18 5.76
C THR A 58 11.22 -1.68 6.89
N ALA A 59 10.49 -0.76 7.55
CA ALA A 59 9.54 -1.12 8.60
C ALA A 59 8.44 -2.06 8.08
N ARG A 60 7.86 -1.75 6.92
CA ARG A 60 6.87 -2.58 6.24
C ARG A 60 7.40 -3.96 5.92
N ALA A 61 8.60 -4.08 5.35
CA ALA A 61 9.21 -5.37 5.03
C ALA A 61 9.38 -6.25 6.28
N GLN A 62 9.80 -5.67 7.41
CA GLN A 62 9.92 -6.42 8.66
C GLN A 62 8.57 -6.97 9.16
N LEU A 63 7.52 -6.16 9.07
CA LEU A 63 6.18 -6.56 9.49
C LEU A 63 5.57 -7.62 8.55
N ALA A 64 5.85 -7.52 7.24
CA ALA A 64 5.33 -8.43 6.23
C ALA A 64 6.02 -9.80 6.19
N LYS A 65 7.17 -9.97 6.85
CA LYS A 65 7.94 -11.23 6.85
C LYS A 65 7.12 -12.46 7.27
N HIS A 66 6.07 -12.25 8.07
CA HIS A 66 5.24 -13.31 8.62
C HIS A 66 3.79 -13.30 8.10
N ASP A 67 3.41 -12.31 7.29
CA ASP A 67 2.05 -12.17 6.74
C ASP A 67 2.03 -11.19 5.54
N ALA A 68 2.76 -11.53 4.48
CA ALA A 68 2.82 -10.69 3.29
C ALA A 68 1.48 -10.50 2.55
N PRO A 69 0.57 -11.50 2.46
CA PRO A 69 -0.74 -11.29 1.84
C PRO A 69 -1.51 -10.10 2.42
N SER A 70 -1.47 -9.91 3.75
CA SER A 70 -2.09 -8.77 4.43
C SER A 70 -1.50 -7.41 4.03
N PHE A 71 -0.34 -7.35 3.39
CA PHE A 71 0.26 -6.11 2.87
C PHE A 71 -0.02 -5.87 1.38
N LEU A 72 -0.51 -6.88 0.65
CA LEU A 72 -0.90 -6.76 -0.75
C LEU A 72 -2.36 -6.29 -0.88
N ALA A 73 -3.22 -6.74 0.03
CA ALA A 73 -4.62 -6.30 0.14
C ALA A 73 -4.95 -5.98 1.61
N PRO A 74 -4.40 -4.90 2.17
CA PRO A 74 -4.56 -4.59 3.58
C PRO A 74 -6.02 -4.27 3.94
N SER A 75 -6.50 -4.85 5.04
CA SER A 75 -7.84 -4.54 5.56
C SER A 75 -7.93 -3.15 6.20
N TRP A 76 -6.80 -2.51 6.47
CA TRP A 76 -6.72 -1.11 6.89
C TRP A 76 -6.69 -0.11 5.72
N GLY A 77 -6.60 -0.61 4.48
CA GLY A 77 -6.80 0.16 3.25
C GLY A 77 -8.24 0.06 2.75
N THR A 78 -8.67 1.02 1.94
CA THR A 78 -9.98 0.93 1.27
C THR A 78 -9.90 -0.04 0.09
N THR A 79 -11.04 -0.63 -0.30
CA THR A 79 -11.08 -1.53 -1.48
C THR A 79 -10.59 -0.82 -2.75
N PHE A 80 -10.95 0.45 -2.89
CA PHE A 80 -10.53 1.25 -4.03
C PHE A 80 -9.03 1.55 -3.98
N GLU A 81 -8.48 1.96 -2.83
CA GLU A 81 -7.04 2.18 -2.67
C GLU A 81 -6.26 0.91 -2.98
N ASN A 82 -6.69 -0.24 -2.43
CA ASN A 82 -6.08 -1.54 -2.68
C ASN A 82 -6.07 -1.92 -4.17
N SER A 83 -7.11 -1.57 -4.94
CA SER A 83 -7.16 -1.85 -6.38
C SER A 83 -6.12 -1.08 -7.21
N PHE A 84 -5.65 0.06 -6.70
CA PHE A 84 -4.60 0.87 -7.34
C PHE A 84 -3.19 0.55 -6.80
N LEU A 85 -3.07 -0.22 -5.72
CA LEU A 85 -1.80 -0.72 -5.21
C LEU A 85 -1.32 -1.90 -6.06
N TRP A 86 -0.27 -1.68 -6.84
CA TRP A 86 0.51 -2.75 -7.46
C TRP A 86 1.53 -3.31 -6.47
N ILE A 87 1.30 -4.55 -6.05
CA ILE A 87 2.14 -5.27 -5.08
C ILE A 87 2.31 -4.40 -3.83
N GLY A 88 1.20 -3.82 -3.36
CA GLY A 88 1.16 -3.01 -2.15
C GLY A 88 1.75 -1.60 -2.28
N GLY A 89 2.05 -1.09 -3.48
CA GLY A 89 2.50 0.30 -3.70
C GLY A 89 2.09 0.85 -5.06
N CYS A 90 2.57 2.02 -5.47
CA CYS A 90 2.30 2.49 -6.84
C CYS A 90 3.02 1.62 -7.89
N ARG A 91 2.52 1.60 -9.13
CA ARG A 91 3.30 1.06 -10.26
C ARG A 91 4.48 2.00 -10.52
N PRO A 92 5.71 1.51 -10.69
CA PRO A 92 6.85 2.37 -11.01
C PRO A 92 6.67 3.21 -12.29
N SER A 93 5.93 2.68 -13.27
CA SER A 93 5.53 3.42 -14.47
C SER A 93 4.74 4.70 -14.16
N LEU A 94 4.06 4.80 -13.02
CA LEU A 94 3.39 6.02 -12.58
C LEU A 94 4.40 7.13 -12.26
N ILE A 95 5.54 6.81 -11.65
CA ILE A 95 6.61 7.79 -11.37
C ILE A 95 7.14 8.36 -12.69
N ILE A 96 7.43 7.47 -13.65
CA ILE A 96 7.87 7.86 -14.99
C ILE A 96 6.83 8.76 -15.68
N ARG A 97 5.53 8.42 -15.57
CA ARG A 97 4.45 9.23 -16.14
C ARG A 97 4.27 10.58 -15.44
N LEU A 98 4.51 10.66 -14.13
CA LEU A 98 4.52 11.94 -13.40
C LEU A 98 5.67 12.82 -13.86
N VAL A 99 6.88 12.28 -13.98
CA VAL A 99 8.03 12.99 -14.57
C VAL A 99 7.72 13.44 -16.00
N TYR A 100 7.13 12.57 -16.83
CA TYR A 100 6.73 12.93 -18.20
C TYR A 100 5.71 14.08 -18.24
N ALA A 101 4.71 14.04 -17.36
CA ALA A 101 3.69 15.08 -17.25
C ALA A 101 4.23 16.41 -16.70
N LEU A 102 5.22 16.36 -15.80
CA LEU A 102 5.83 17.54 -15.18
C LEU A 102 6.95 18.15 -16.04
N CYS A 103 7.70 17.35 -16.79
CA CYS A 103 8.96 17.79 -17.41
C CYS A 103 9.02 17.66 -18.94
N GLY A 104 7.97 17.19 -19.63
CA GLY A 104 7.88 17.29 -21.10
C GLY A 104 9.08 16.76 -21.88
N SER A 105 9.08 15.45 -22.15
CA SER A 105 9.89 14.66 -23.10
C SER A 105 11.19 13.97 -22.62
N GLN A 106 11.29 12.72 -23.11
CA GLN A 106 12.41 11.77 -23.23
C GLN A 106 12.72 10.83 -22.05
N LEU A 107 12.00 9.69 -22.00
CA LEU A 107 12.50 8.43 -21.41
C LEU A 107 11.94 7.22 -22.18
N ASN A 108 12.76 6.62 -23.03
CA ASN A 108 12.57 5.27 -23.56
C ASN A 108 13.98 4.71 -23.76
N THR A 109 14.40 3.67 -23.03
CA THR A 109 14.44 2.29 -23.54
C THR A 109 14.45 1.20 -22.44
N HIS A 110 14.34 1.56 -21.15
CA HIS A 110 14.44 0.58 -20.03
C HIS A 110 13.10 0.06 -19.48
N LEU A 111 11.99 0.34 -20.17
CA LEU A 111 10.64 0.05 -19.67
C LEU A 111 10.18 -1.40 -19.92
N ALA A 112 10.75 -2.08 -20.91
CA ALA A 112 10.30 -3.40 -21.35
C ALA A 112 10.79 -4.54 -20.41
N GLU A 113 12.06 -4.52 -20.01
CA GLU A 113 12.65 -5.53 -19.09
C GLU A 113 12.02 -5.51 -17.69
N PHE A 114 11.42 -4.38 -17.32
CA PHE A 114 10.82 -4.15 -16.01
C PHE A 114 9.39 -4.70 -15.90
N LEU A 115 8.71 -4.91 -17.03
CA LEU A 115 7.32 -5.37 -17.11
C LEU A 115 7.20 -6.88 -17.24
N GLU A 116 8.32 -7.60 -17.39
CA GLU A 116 8.36 -9.06 -17.31
C GLU A 116 8.26 -9.51 -15.85
N GLY A 117 7.03 -9.44 -15.33
CA GLY A 117 6.67 -10.09 -14.08
C GLY A 117 6.78 -11.60 -14.22
N GLU A 118 7.73 -12.20 -13.51
CA GLU A 118 7.89 -13.63 -13.36
C GLU A 118 6.59 -14.21 -12.75
N GLY A 119 5.82 -14.92 -13.58
CA GLY A 119 4.54 -15.50 -13.19
C GLY A 119 4.73 -16.69 -12.25
N ILE A 120 4.28 -16.57 -11.01
CA ILE A 120 4.12 -17.73 -10.11
C ILE A 120 2.88 -17.51 -9.25
N ALA A 121 1.81 -18.25 -9.51
CA ALA A 121 0.66 -18.34 -8.60
C ALA A 121 -0.14 -19.65 -8.69
N ASP A 122 0.00 -20.45 -9.74
CA ASP A 122 -0.99 -21.50 -9.99
C ASP A 122 -0.70 -22.83 -9.28
N GLU A 123 0.57 -23.17 -9.01
CA GLU A 123 0.94 -24.49 -8.47
C GLU A 123 0.36 -24.80 -7.06
N PRO A 124 0.37 -23.87 -6.08
CA PRO A 124 -0.29 -24.10 -4.80
C PRO A 124 -1.83 -24.21 -4.93
N LEU A 125 -2.43 -23.48 -5.88
CA LEU A 125 -3.88 -23.52 -6.13
C LEU A 125 -4.30 -24.82 -6.82
N VAL A 126 -3.45 -25.36 -7.70
CA VAL A 126 -3.66 -26.67 -8.35
C VAL A 126 -3.54 -27.81 -7.33
N LEU A 127 -2.60 -27.73 -6.38
CA LEU A 127 -2.49 -28.68 -5.27
C LEU A 127 -3.76 -28.67 -4.39
N LEU A 128 -4.29 -27.49 -4.07
CA LEU A 128 -5.56 -27.34 -3.34
C LEU A 128 -6.74 -28.00 -4.06
N ALA A 129 -6.88 -27.74 -5.36
CA ALA A 129 -7.99 -28.24 -6.18
C ALA A 129 -7.95 -29.77 -6.36
N ASN A 130 -6.76 -30.36 -6.48
CA ASN A 130 -6.60 -31.80 -6.73
C ASN A 130 -6.70 -32.67 -5.47
N GLN A 131 -6.59 -32.09 -4.27
CA GLN A 131 -6.53 -32.85 -3.01
C GLN A 131 -7.75 -32.64 -2.09
N CYS A 132 -8.64 -31.69 -2.40
CA CYS A 132 -9.94 -31.57 -1.74
C CYS A 132 -10.91 -32.63 -2.28
N SER A 133 -11.21 -33.68 -1.49
CA SER A 133 -12.32 -34.60 -1.81
C SER A 133 -13.68 -33.98 -1.45
N GLU A 134 -13.74 -33.18 -0.39
CA GLU A 134 -14.90 -32.40 0.09
C GLU A 134 -14.37 -31.05 0.68
N PRO A 135 -15.08 -29.91 0.52
CA PRO A 135 -14.63 -28.62 1.07
C PRO A 135 -14.54 -28.65 2.61
N GLY A 136 -13.32 -28.55 3.15
CA GLY A 136 -13.08 -28.41 4.59
C GLY A 136 -12.64 -29.67 5.35
N GLU A 137 -12.55 -30.83 4.70
CA GLU A 137 -11.92 -32.03 5.28
C GLU A 137 -10.49 -32.19 4.76
N TRP A 138 -9.52 -31.83 5.62
CA TRP A 138 -8.10 -31.83 5.27
C TRP A 138 -7.40 -33.08 5.81
N SER A 139 -7.52 -34.21 5.09
CA SER A 139 -6.84 -35.46 5.46
C SER A 139 -5.30 -35.35 5.42
N GLN A 140 -4.74 -34.32 4.76
CA GLN A 140 -3.32 -33.99 4.69
C GLN A 140 -3.04 -32.48 4.89
N GLY A 141 -3.66 -31.85 5.90
CA GLY A 141 -3.54 -30.41 6.18
C GLY A 141 -2.11 -29.86 6.21
N GLU A 142 -1.13 -30.63 6.69
CA GLU A 142 0.27 -30.20 6.80
C GLU A 142 0.95 -29.93 5.43
N VAL A 143 0.62 -30.72 4.40
CA VAL A 143 1.20 -30.55 3.05
C VAL A 143 0.65 -29.27 2.40
N VAL A 144 -0.65 -29.04 2.55
CA VAL A 144 -1.32 -27.83 2.07
C VAL A 144 -0.82 -26.59 2.80
N ASP A 145 -0.75 -26.64 4.14
CA ASP A 145 -0.27 -25.52 4.96
C ASP A 145 1.15 -25.12 4.56
N LYS A 146 2.05 -26.10 4.36
CA LYS A 146 3.42 -25.85 3.89
C LYS A 146 3.47 -25.21 2.49
N ALA A 147 2.60 -25.64 1.57
CA ALA A 147 2.51 -25.04 0.23
C ALA A 147 2.00 -23.59 0.30
N MET A 148 1.01 -23.32 1.14
CA MET A 148 0.46 -21.98 1.36
C MET A 148 1.46 -21.04 2.07
N ASP A 149 2.20 -21.54 3.06
CA ASP A 149 3.29 -20.80 3.70
C ASP A 149 4.40 -20.46 2.71
N THR A 150 4.73 -21.39 1.82
CA THR A 150 5.69 -21.16 0.73
C THR A 150 5.19 -20.08 -0.23
N HIS A 151 3.91 -20.10 -0.58
CA HIS A 151 3.28 -19.07 -1.40
C HIS A 151 3.32 -17.69 -0.71
N ALA A 152 2.96 -17.61 0.57
CA ALA A 152 3.05 -16.38 1.36
C ALA A 152 4.48 -15.82 1.43
N LEU A 153 5.49 -16.69 1.54
CA LEU A 153 6.90 -16.31 1.49
C LEU A 153 7.32 -15.78 0.11
N ASN A 154 6.81 -16.36 -0.97
CA ASN A 154 7.08 -15.86 -2.32
C ASN A 154 6.45 -14.48 -2.53
N LEU A 155 5.22 -14.27 -2.07
CA LEU A 155 4.57 -12.95 -2.06
C LEU A 155 5.38 -11.92 -1.28
N TYR A 156 5.94 -12.29 -0.12
CA TYR A 156 6.86 -11.44 0.64
C TYR A 156 8.07 -11.02 -0.21
N LYS A 157 8.77 -11.99 -0.82
CA LYS A 157 9.96 -11.72 -1.66
C LYS A 157 9.62 -10.81 -2.83
N ILE A 158 8.49 -11.04 -3.50
CA ILE A 158 8.00 -10.21 -4.61
C ILE A 158 7.72 -8.78 -4.12
N MET A 159 7.06 -8.61 -2.98
CA MET A 159 6.81 -7.30 -2.39
C MET A 159 8.11 -6.55 -2.09
N VAL A 160 9.11 -7.21 -1.49
CA VAL A 160 10.43 -6.59 -1.21
C VAL A 160 11.16 -6.19 -2.49
N LYS A 161 11.11 -7.04 -3.54
CA LYS A 161 11.67 -6.72 -4.86
C LYS A 161 10.95 -5.53 -5.49
N ALA A 162 9.61 -5.50 -5.47
CA ALA A 162 8.82 -4.39 -6.00
C ALA A 162 9.08 -3.07 -5.24
N ASP A 163 9.22 -3.13 -3.92
CA ASP A 163 9.59 -1.99 -3.09
C ASP A 163 10.99 -1.46 -3.43
N LYS A 164 11.96 -2.37 -3.63
CA LYS A 164 13.31 -2.00 -4.11
C LYS A 164 13.23 -1.27 -5.43
N LEU A 165 12.49 -1.86 -6.34
CA LEU A 165 12.37 -1.39 -7.70
C LEU A 165 11.72 0.01 -7.79
N ARG A 166 10.67 0.25 -7.00
CA ARG A 166 10.08 1.59 -6.82
C ARG A 166 11.09 2.61 -6.31
N MET A 167 11.90 2.22 -5.32
CA MET A 167 12.88 3.11 -4.70
C MET A 167 14.03 3.45 -5.66
N ASP A 168 14.59 2.44 -6.32
CA ASP A 168 15.66 2.61 -7.29
C ASP A 168 15.19 3.48 -8.46
N THR A 169 13.94 3.29 -8.92
CA THR A 169 13.33 4.14 -9.96
C THR A 169 13.21 5.59 -9.49
N LEU A 170 12.69 5.83 -8.28
CA LEU A 170 12.55 7.19 -7.75
C LEU A 170 13.89 7.90 -7.60
N LYS A 171 14.90 7.21 -7.04
CA LYS A 171 16.27 7.73 -6.90
C LYS A 171 16.88 8.05 -8.26
N GLY A 172 16.78 7.13 -9.22
CA GLY A 172 17.27 7.36 -10.59
C GLY A 172 16.59 8.53 -11.30
N MET A 173 15.28 8.78 -11.04
CA MET A 173 14.60 9.98 -11.55
C MET A 173 15.13 11.25 -10.87
N ILE A 174 15.34 11.24 -9.56
CA ILE A 174 15.86 12.40 -8.84
C ILE A 174 17.27 12.76 -9.29
N ASP A 175 18.11 11.76 -9.56
CA ASP A 175 19.51 11.96 -9.98
C ASP A 175 19.64 12.66 -11.35
N ILE A 176 18.62 12.59 -12.21
CA ILE A 176 18.62 13.26 -13.53
C ILE A 176 17.86 14.60 -13.54
N LEU A 177 17.11 14.91 -12.47
CA LEU A 177 16.34 16.14 -12.36
C LEU A 177 17.16 17.25 -11.71
N THR A 178 16.82 18.51 -12.00
CA THR A 178 17.33 19.63 -11.19
C THR A 178 16.76 19.55 -9.77
N PRO A 179 17.41 20.14 -8.75
CA PRO A 179 16.89 20.12 -7.37
C PRO A 179 15.45 20.64 -7.24
N LEU A 180 15.10 21.66 -8.02
CA LEU A 180 13.73 22.20 -8.05
C LEU A 180 12.74 21.17 -8.61
N GLN A 181 13.04 20.57 -9.75
CA GLN A 181 12.19 19.55 -10.38
C GLN A 181 12.05 18.29 -9.52
N ALA A 182 13.10 17.89 -8.79
CA ALA A 182 13.05 16.77 -7.85
C ALA A 182 12.04 17.04 -6.72
N VAL A 183 12.06 18.25 -6.15
CA VAL A 183 11.08 18.68 -5.14
C VAL A 183 9.67 18.75 -5.73
N GLU A 184 9.49 19.30 -6.94
CA GLU A 184 8.19 19.33 -7.63
C GLU A 184 7.61 17.93 -7.89
N LEU A 185 8.46 16.98 -8.32
CA LEU A 185 8.09 15.57 -8.49
C LEU A 185 7.61 14.96 -7.17
N LEU A 186 8.32 15.20 -6.07
CA LEU A 186 7.97 14.68 -4.75
C LEU A 186 6.65 15.30 -4.25
N VAL A 187 6.44 16.60 -4.45
CA VAL A 187 5.17 17.28 -4.14
C VAL A 187 4.02 16.67 -4.94
N ALA A 188 4.18 16.51 -6.25
CA ALA A 188 3.15 15.92 -7.10
C ALA A 188 2.81 14.48 -6.69
N SER A 189 3.84 13.67 -6.41
CA SER A 189 3.69 12.29 -5.96
C SER A 189 2.93 12.19 -4.64
N LYS A 190 3.27 13.04 -3.66
CA LYS A 190 2.59 13.10 -2.36
C LYS A 190 1.14 13.57 -2.49
N LYS A 191 0.89 14.63 -3.27
CA LYS A 191 -0.47 15.11 -3.56
C LYS A 191 -1.33 14.02 -4.18
N LEU A 192 -0.79 13.27 -5.14
CA LEU A 192 -1.49 12.16 -5.78
C LEU A 192 -1.86 11.07 -4.76
N HIS A 193 -0.88 10.61 -3.97
CA HIS A 193 -1.10 9.57 -2.96
C HIS A 193 -2.15 9.99 -1.92
N LEU A 194 -2.01 11.19 -1.34
CA LEU A 194 -2.94 11.70 -0.33
C LEU A 194 -4.34 11.95 -0.91
N SER A 195 -4.43 12.47 -2.14
CA SER A 195 -5.73 12.68 -2.81
C SER A 195 -6.46 11.36 -3.06
N LEU A 196 -5.74 10.33 -3.51
CA LEU A 196 -6.29 8.99 -3.70
C LEU A 196 -6.77 8.39 -2.38
N HIS A 197 -5.95 8.49 -1.33
CA HIS A 197 -6.28 8.01 0.02
C HIS A 197 -7.55 8.69 0.57
N GLU A 198 -7.64 10.03 0.49
CA GLU A 198 -8.79 10.78 0.98
C GLU A 198 -10.06 10.55 0.15
N TRP A 199 -9.93 10.52 -1.18
CA TRP A 199 -11.05 10.25 -2.07
C TRP A 199 -11.62 8.85 -1.85
N SER A 200 -10.75 7.84 -1.73
CA SER A 200 -11.18 6.46 -1.52
C SER A 200 -11.92 6.27 -0.20
N ARG A 201 -11.42 6.88 0.89
CA ARG A 201 -12.10 6.85 2.20
C ARG A 201 -13.46 7.53 2.18
N ARG A 202 -13.59 8.66 1.46
CA ARG A 202 -14.89 9.32 1.25
C ARG A 202 -15.85 8.42 0.46
N ARG A 203 -15.36 7.72 -0.56
CA ARG A 203 -16.16 6.77 -1.34
C ARG A 203 -16.69 5.64 -0.45
N ASP A 204 -15.84 5.00 0.35
CA ASP A 204 -16.26 3.91 1.23
C ASP A 204 -17.32 4.35 2.25
N THR A 205 -17.19 5.59 2.76
CA THR A 205 -18.19 6.20 3.63
C THR A 205 -19.52 6.40 2.91
N ARG A 206 -19.51 6.91 1.67
CA ARG A 206 -20.72 7.11 0.85
C ARG A 206 -21.40 5.79 0.49
N MET A 207 -20.63 4.74 0.24
CA MET A 207 -21.12 3.41 -0.11
C MET A 207 -21.53 2.58 1.12
N GLY A 208 -21.36 3.10 2.34
CA GLY A 208 -21.68 2.38 3.58
C GLY A 208 -20.72 1.23 3.92
N ILE A 209 -19.63 1.05 3.17
CA ILE A 209 -18.64 -0.03 3.39
C ILE A 209 -18.00 0.11 4.78
N ALA A 210 -17.77 1.34 5.23
CA ALA A 210 -17.25 1.62 6.57
C ALA A 210 -18.18 1.13 7.70
N ARG A 211 -19.48 0.92 7.44
CA ARG A 211 -20.44 0.38 8.42
C ARG A 211 -20.51 -1.15 8.42
N LEU A 212 -20.08 -1.81 7.35
CA LEU A 212 -20.08 -3.28 7.20
C LEU A 212 -18.85 -3.95 7.84
N LEU A 213 -17.77 -3.19 8.05
CA LEU A 213 -16.49 -3.68 8.61
C LEU A 213 -16.18 -3.16 10.03
N GLY A 214 -17.08 -2.35 10.61
CA GLY A 214 -16.97 -1.94 12.02
C GLY A 214 -17.50 -3.04 12.94
N PRO A 215 -17.02 -3.15 14.20
CA PRO A 215 -17.65 -4.05 15.15
C PRO A 215 -19.10 -3.59 15.33
N ASP A 216 -20.04 -4.51 15.09
CA ASP A 216 -21.47 -4.25 15.19
C ASP A 216 -21.78 -3.45 16.47
N LYS A 217 -22.30 -2.24 16.29
CA LYS A 217 -23.10 -1.63 17.36
C LYS A 217 -24.39 -2.46 17.42
N PRO A 218 -24.74 -3.05 18.57
CA PRO A 218 -26.03 -3.71 18.69
C PRO A 218 -27.12 -2.67 18.40
N SER A 219 -27.96 -3.00 17.42
CA SER A 219 -29.14 -2.25 17.05
C SER A 219 -30.02 -2.06 18.28
N SER A 220 -29.98 -0.86 18.86
CA SER A 220 -31.02 -0.40 19.76
C SER A 220 -32.25 -0.06 18.93
N SER A 221 -33.27 -0.90 19.00
CA SER A 221 -34.65 -0.49 18.76
C SER A 221 -35.62 -1.32 19.59
N ARG A 222 -36.12 -0.67 20.64
CA ARG A 222 -37.35 -0.93 21.38
C ARG A 222 -38.52 -1.37 20.47
N GLY A 223 -39.29 -2.32 20.97
CA GLY A 223 -40.69 -2.54 20.59
C GLY A 223 -41.33 -3.49 21.61
N GLY A 224 -42.08 -2.93 22.56
CA GLY A 224 -42.64 -3.66 23.71
C GLY A 224 -43.72 -4.67 23.30
N ASN A 225 -43.73 -5.82 23.99
CA ASN A 225 -44.86 -6.75 24.00
C ASN A 225 -45.95 -6.21 24.94
N PRO A 226 -47.22 -6.12 24.50
CA PRO A 226 -48.35 -6.01 25.42
C PRO A 226 -48.65 -7.39 26.02
N GLN A 227 -48.81 -7.46 27.35
CA GLN A 227 -49.42 -8.61 28.02
C GLN A 227 -50.88 -8.78 27.58
N PRO A 228 -51.39 -10.01 27.43
CA PRO A 228 -52.82 -10.24 27.34
C PRO A 228 -53.44 -10.23 28.74
N SER A 229 -54.38 -9.30 28.94
CA SER A 229 -55.41 -9.39 29.97
C SER A 229 -56.30 -10.59 29.69
N ASN A 230 -56.47 -11.48 30.66
CA ASN A 230 -57.49 -12.53 30.64
C ASN A 230 -58.55 -12.26 31.72
N PRO A 231 -59.77 -12.82 31.55
CA PRO A 231 -61.03 -12.31 32.09
C PRO A 231 -61.22 -12.49 33.60
#